data_AF-A0A2G9XYX0-F1
#
_entry.id   AF-A0A2G9XYX0-F1
#
_cell.length_a   1.000
_cell.length_b   1.000
_cell.length_c   1.000
_cell.angle_alpha   90.00
_cell.angle_beta   90.00
_cell.angle_gamma   90.00
#
_symmetry.space_group_name_H-M   'P 1'
#
loop_
_entity.id
_entity.type
_entity.pdbx_description
1 polymer ?
#
loop_
_entity_poly.entity_id
_entity_poly.type
_entity_poly.pdbx_seq_one_letter_code
_entity_poly.pdbx_strand_id
1 'polypeptide(L)'
;MPTIDLISINADSFLLDLKALHTNLDSLPWRKEIPQEIFQRYILPYRVSQEPSEYFRLHYGRKLYERVKDCPDIKTAALSINEWAYEQMKYEPTSGWDQSAEATIKRGIGRCEEMAILFIKACRAVGIPAREVSTPYWPFTNSNHAWVEVWTKDGWHFLGGAEMTPLDHTWFKDGVCRTAIIKSIVWGEFVPENEIIYSKGEGYTILNLTPNYSDTTGLFILVKDSNGVPVESADVWISVFNYSSLRRVAHKYTDSSGKAHIIAGKCDLFVSCGKDSLWNFEIVRFADTNSTIQLSLTLERATIPDTSFWLKVKEKGTFLRNTTYKPPESSYMHHDLHQAQLIAVQPELLEELPENSLETRFLKNINRSRGNRETILKFWRLYEKDRDFLLSL
;
A
#
# COMPACT_ATOMS: atom_id res chain seq x y z
N MET A 1 2.75 -4.59 19.44
CA MET A 1 2.68 -3.13 19.27
C MET A 1 4.05 -2.66 18.80
N PRO A 2 4.15 -1.75 17.81
CA PRO A 2 5.43 -1.19 17.39
C PRO A 2 6.18 -0.51 18.54
N THR A 3 7.51 -0.58 18.55
CA THR A 3 8.34 0.05 19.60
C THR A 3 8.10 1.54 19.73
N ILE A 4 7.90 2.27 18.62
CA ILE A 4 7.59 3.70 18.64
C ILE A 4 6.26 4.01 19.35
N ASP A 5 5.29 3.10 19.25
CA ASP A 5 3.98 3.27 19.87
C ASP A 5 4.03 2.98 21.37
N LEU A 6 4.91 2.09 21.83
CA LEU A 6 5.15 1.89 23.28
C LEU A 6 5.66 3.15 23.98
N ILE A 7 6.30 4.05 23.25
CA ILE A 7 6.85 5.31 23.77
C ILE A 7 5.87 6.47 23.58
N SER A 8 5.07 6.46 22.51
CA SER A 8 4.22 7.58 22.10
C SER A 8 2.74 7.44 22.47
N ILE A 9 2.24 6.22 22.72
CA ILE A 9 0.84 5.96 23.07
C ILE A 9 0.76 5.52 24.52
N ASN A 10 -0.06 6.21 25.32
CA ASN A 10 -0.34 5.80 26.70
C ASN A 10 -1.49 4.77 26.76
N ALA A 11 -1.63 4.10 27.91
CA ALA A 11 -2.65 3.07 28.10
C ALA A 11 -4.07 3.58 27.87
N ASP A 12 -4.39 4.81 28.30
CA ASP A 12 -5.72 5.39 28.15
C ASP A 12 -6.09 5.63 26.68
N SER A 13 -5.14 6.12 25.88
CA SER A 13 -5.31 6.31 24.44
C SER A 13 -5.63 5.00 23.73
N PHE A 14 -4.93 3.93 24.09
CA PHE A 14 -5.18 2.60 23.54
C PHE A 14 -6.55 2.04 23.98
N LEU A 15 -6.91 2.20 25.25
CA LEU A 15 -8.23 1.79 25.76
C LEU A 15 -9.37 2.56 25.10
N LEU A 16 -9.19 3.85 24.79
CA LEU A 16 -10.18 4.65 24.08
C LEU A 16 -10.42 4.11 22.66
N ASP A 17 -9.36 3.77 21.93
CA ASP A 17 -9.47 3.17 20.60
C ASP A 17 -10.22 1.82 20.64
N LEU A 18 -9.91 0.96 21.62
CA LEU A 18 -10.61 -0.32 21.80
C LEU A 18 -12.09 -0.15 22.18
N LYS A 19 -12.41 0.80 23.06
CA LYS A 19 -13.79 1.12 23.43
C LYS A 19 -14.58 1.64 22.22
N ALA A 20 -13.96 2.51 21.41
CA ALA A 20 -14.58 3.02 20.20
C ALA A 20 -14.88 1.90 19.19
N LEU A 21 -13.93 0.96 19.01
CA LEU A 21 -14.17 -0.25 18.20
C LEU A 21 -15.35 -1.05 18.75
N HIS A 22 -15.30 -1.40 20.04
CA HIS A 22 -16.32 -2.24 20.68
C HIS A 22 -17.74 -1.66 20.58
N THR A 23 -17.88 -0.34 20.71
CA THR A 23 -19.18 0.37 20.67
C THR A 23 -19.97 0.09 19.39
N ASN A 24 -19.29 -0.11 18.26
CA ASN A 24 -19.94 -0.40 16.98
C ASN A 24 -20.13 -1.90 16.72
N LEU A 25 -19.19 -2.74 17.18
CA LEU A 25 -19.07 -4.13 16.73
C LEU A 25 -20.31 -4.99 17.02
N ASP A 26 -20.91 -4.86 18.22
CA ASP A 26 -22.01 -5.73 18.63
C ASP A 26 -23.30 -5.47 17.83
N SER A 27 -23.40 -4.29 17.22
CA SER A 27 -24.54 -3.85 16.41
C SER A 27 -24.43 -4.21 14.93
N LEU A 28 -23.32 -4.80 14.49
CA LEU A 28 -23.06 -5.08 13.07
C LEU A 28 -23.41 -6.53 12.70
N PRO A 29 -24.11 -6.77 11.57
CA PRO A 29 -24.63 -8.10 11.25
C PRO A 29 -23.51 -9.13 10.99
N TRP A 30 -22.39 -8.72 10.41
CA TRP A 30 -21.26 -9.61 10.09
C TRP A 30 -20.34 -9.91 11.27
N ARG A 31 -20.50 -9.27 12.44
CA ARG A 31 -19.58 -9.47 13.58
C ARG A 31 -19.43 -10.94 13.96
N LYS A 32 -20.53 -11.70 13.94
CA LYS A 32 -20.57 -13.11 14.33
C LYS A 32 -19.91 -14.04 13.31
N GLU A 33 -19.74 -13.58 12.07
CA GLU A 33 -19.16 -14.37 10.97
C GLU A 33 -17.64 -14.32 10.95
N ILE A 34 -17.02 -13.40 11.69
CA ILE A 34 -15.57 -13.16 11.64
C ILE A 34 -14.85 -14.08 12.62
N PRO A 35 -13.97 -14.99 12.14
CA PRO A 35 -13.13 -15.80 13.02
C PRO A 35 -12.25 -14.95 13.93
N GLN A 36 -11.99 -15.44 15.14
CA GLN A 36 -11.20 -14.70 16.13
C GLN A 36 -9.81 -14.31 15.60
N GLU A 37 -9.17 -15.19 14.84
CA GLU A 37 -7.86 -14.91 14.25
C GLU A 37 -7.93 -13.80 13.19
N ILE A 38 -8.94 -13.81 12.31
CA ILE A 38 -9.16 -12.75 11.33
C ILE A 38 -9.40 -11.42 12.03
N PHE A 39 -10.20 -11.43 13.11
CA PHE A 39 -10.44 -10.24 13.92
C PHE A 39 -9.14 -9.68 14.52
N GLN A 40 -8.35 -10.52 15.18
CA GLN A 40 -7.11 -10.10 15.85
C GLN A 40 -6.06 -9.52 14.89
N ARG A 41 -6.00 -10.02 13.66
CA ARG A 41 -4.96 -9.64 12.70
C ARG A 41 -5.38 -8.51 11.75
N TYR A 42 -6.66 -8.44 11.40
CA TYR A 42 -7.13 -7.58 10.30
C TYR A 42 -8.21 -6.58 10.71
N ILE A 43 -8.71 -6.64 11.95
CA ILE A 43 -9.60 -5.62 12.53
C ILE A 43 -8.93 -4.90 13.68
N LEU A 44 -8.43 -5.64 14.67
CA LEU A 44 -7.91 -5.09 15.92
C LEU A 44 -6.79 -4.05 15.73
N PRO A 45 -5.79 -4.25 14.84
CA PRO A 45 -4.68 -3.31 14.72
C PRO A 45 -5.15 -1.90 14.31
N TYR A 46 -4.82 -0.91 15.13
CA TYR A 46 -5.15 0.52 14.89
C TYR A 46 -4.26 1.17 13.82
N ARG A 47 -3.10 0.57 13.57
CA ARG A 47 -2.09 0.99 12.60
C ARG A 47 -2.18 0.14 11.34
N VAL A 48 -1.96 0.76 10.19
CA VAL A 48 -1.91 0.11 8.88
C VAL A 48 -0.46 0.00 8.40
N SER A 49 0.26 1.12 8.34
CA SER A 49 1.64 1.24 7.88
C SER A 49 2.47 2.12 8.85
N GLN A 50 3.21 3.11 8.35
CA GLN A 50 4.11 3.98 9.10
C GLN A 50 3.46 5.31 9.52
N GLU A 51 2.14 5.46 9.35
CA GLU A 51 1.44 6.72 9.58
C GLU A 51 1.47 7.18 11.04
N PRO A 52 1.41 8.49 11.35
CA PRO A 52 1.29 8.94 12.73
C PRO A 52 0.09 8.33 13.47
N SER A 53 0.26 8.02 14.76
CA SER A 53 -0.82 7.54 15.63
C SER A 53 -1.91 8.61 15.79
N GLU A 54 -3.17 8.17 15.80
CA GLU A 54 -4.35 9.05 15.79
C GLU A 54 -5.55 8.37 16.46
N TYR A 55 -6.60 9.14 16.77
CA TYR A 55 -7.82 8.65 17.40
C TYR A 55 -8.94 8.38 16.38
N PHE A 56 -8.58 7.74 15.26
CA PHE A 56 -9.47 7.61 14.11
C PHE A 56 -10.81 6.93 14.45
N ARG A 57 -10.79 5.80 15.18
CA ARG A 57 -12.04 5.09 15.56
C ARG A 57 -12.92 5.94 16.45
N LEU A 58 -12.33 6.72 17.35
CA LEU A 58 -13.06 7.64 18.24
C LEU A 58 -13.73 8.76 17.44
N HIS A 59 -13.01 9.36 16.49
CA HIS A 59 -13.50 10.50 15.72
C HIS A 59 -14.49 10.13 14.59
N TYR A 60 -14.28 8.98 13.93
CA TYR A 60 -15.04 8.59 12.74
C TYR A 60 -15.92 7.36 12.92
N GLY A 61 -15.72 6.55 13.96
CA GLY A 61 -16.41 5.27 14.14
C GLY A 61 -17.93 5.38 14.10
N ARG A 62 -18.52 6.40 14.75
CA ARG A 62 -19.98 6.61 14.71
C ARG A 62 -20.47 6.98 13.30
N LYS A 63 -19.78 7.91 12.62
CA LYS A 63 -20.13 8.34 11.25
C LYS A 63 -20.08 7.16 10.28
N LEU A 64 -19.05 6.32 10.40
CA LEU A 64 -18.88 5.13 9.57
C LEU A 64 -19.91 4.05 9.90
N TYR A 65 -20.25 3.85 11.17
CA TYR A 65 -21.34 2.95 11.56
C TYR A 65 -22.66 3.36 10.91
N GLU A 66 -23.04 4.64 10.99
CA GLU A 66 -24.27 5.14 10.35
C GLU A 66 -24.28 4.91 8.83
N ARG A 67 -23.12 4.93 8.18
CA ARG A 67 -22.97 4.65 6.74
C ARG A 67 -23.26 3.20 6.39
N VAL A 68 -22.92 2.25 7.27
CA VAL A 68 -22.95 0.80 6.96
C VAL A 68 -23.99 0.00 7.74
N LYS A 69 -24.70 0.60 8.71
CA LYS A 69 -25.66 -0.11 9.58
C LYS A 69 -26.75 -0.88 8.83
N ASP A 70 -27.12 -0.41 7.64
CA ASP A 70 -28.15 -1.01 6.80
C ASP A 70 -27.58 -1.95 5.73
N CYS A 71 -26.25 -2.12 5.68
CA CYS A 71 -25.60 -3.08 4.78
C CYS A 71 -25.81 -4.52 5.29
N PRO A 72 -26.27 -5.45 4.44
CA PRO A 72 -26.55 -6.82 4.87
C PRO A 72 -25.29 -7.66 5.13
N ASP A 73 -24.15 -7.32 4.51
CA ASP A 73 -22.94 -8.13 4.54
C ASP A 73 -21.65 -7.31 4.40
N ILE A 74 -20.51 -7.98 4.59
CA ILE A 74 -19.19 -7.34 4.46
C ILE A 74 -18.95 -6.79 3.05
N LYS A 75 -19.45 -7.45 1.99
CA LYS A 75 -19.20 -7.05 0.60
C LYS A 75 -19.83 -5.68 0.31
N THR A 76 -21.10 -5.54 0.64
CA THR A 76 -21.87 -4.29 0.49
C THR A 76 -21.33 -3.19 1.41
N ALA A 77 -20.99 -3.52 2.66
CA ALA A 77 -20.40 -2.57 3.59
C ALA A 77 -19.02 -2.07 3.13
N ALA A 78 -18.16 -2.95 2.61
CA ALA A 78 -16.84 -2.58 2.07
C ALA A 78 -16.97 -1.64 0.86
N LEU A 79 -17.92 -1.87 -0.05
CA LEU A 79 -18.19 -0.95 -1.15
C LEU A 79 -18.69 0.41 -0.65
N SER A 80 -19.58 0.43 0.34
CA SER A 80 -20.07 1.68 0.95
C SER A 80 -18.96 2.49 1.64
N ILE A 81 -18.01 1.80 2.30
CA ILE A 81 -16.82 2.43 2.87
C ILE A 81 -15.86 2.93 1.78
N ASN A 82 -15.75 2.20 0.67
CA ASN A 82 -14.92 2.60 -0.47
C ASN A 82 -15.44 3.87 -1.13
N GLU A 83 -16.76 3.98 -1.30
CA GLU A 83 -17.44 5.21 -1.71
C GLU A 83 -17.15 6.35 -0.73
N TRP A 84 -17.34 6.13 0.57
CA TRP A 84 -17.05 7.14 1.59
C TRP A 84 -15.59 7.62 1.54
N ALA A 85 -14.64 6.70 1.37
CA ALA A 85 -13.23 7.03 1.27
C ALA A 85 -12.94 7.88 0.00
N TYR A 86 -13.60 7.57 -1.13
CA TYR A 86 -13.56 8.40 -2.32
C TYR A 86 -14.12 9.80 -2.06
N GLU A 87 -15.25 9.91 -1.35
CA GLU A 87 -15.83 11.22 -0.99
C GLU A 87 -14.84 12.10 -0.20
N GLN A 88 -13.92 11.50 0.57
CA GLN A 88 -12.99 12.26 1.42
C GLN A 88 -11.71 12.71 0.70
N MET A 89 -11.33 12.13 -0.44
CA MET A 89 -10.00 12.40 -1.02
C MET A 89 -9.87 12.08 -2.51
N LYS A 90 -8.87 12.67 -3.17
CA LYS A 90 -8.43 12.31 -4.54
C LYS A 90 -6.95 11.95 -4.59
N TYR A 91 -6.58 11.10 -5.53
CA TYR A 91 -5.17 10.73 -5.71
C TYR A 91 -4.32 11.95 -6.08
N GLU A 92 -3.23 12.16 -5.34
CA GLU A 92 -2.19 13.12 -5.67
C GLU A 92 -0.86 12.62 -5.07
N PRO A 93 0.26 12.67 -5.80
CA PRO A 93 1.55 12.31 -5.23
C PRO A 93 1.89 13.15 -3.99
N THR A 94 2.37 12.51 -2.94
CA THR A 94 2.73 13.16 -1.68
C THR A 94 4.19 12.85 -1.32
N SER A 95 4.52 12.81 -0.03
CA SER A 95 5.87 12.51 0.44
C SER A 95 6.07 10.99 0.61
N GLY A 96 7.33 10.57 0.79
CA GLY A 96 7.65 9.18 1.15
C GLY A 96 7.22 8.76 2.56
N TRP A 97 6.76 9.71 3.39
CA TRP A 97 6.16 9.42 4.70
C TRP A 97 4.64 9.34 4.58
N ASP A 98 4.07 8.30 5.16
CA ASP A 98 2.63 8.05 5.16
C ASP A 98 1.88 9.10 5.99
N GLN A 99 0.80 9.64 5.44
CA GLN A 99 -0.10 10.49 6.21
C GLN A 99 -1.04 9.65 7.08
N SER A 100 -1.45 10.20 8.22
CA SER A 100 -2.54 9.61 9.01
C SER A 100 -3.87 9.74 8.26
N ALA A 101 -4.87 8.90 8.55
CA ALA A 101 -6.15 8.98 7.85
C ALA A 101 -6.85 10.32 8.11
N GLU A 102 -6.73 10.88 9.31
CA GLU A 102 -7.22 12.22 9.61
C GLU A 102 -6.54 13.31 8.78
N ALA A 103 -5.21 13.21 8.60
CA ALA A 103 -4.48 14.15 7.75
C ALA A 103 -4.92 14.03 6.29
N THR A 104 -5.10 12.81 5.78
CA THR A 104 -5.63 12.55 4.43
C THR A 104 -7.03 13.15 4.25
N ILE A 105 -7.94 13.00 5.21
CA ILE A 105 -9.29 13.60 5.15
C ILE A 105 -9.21 15.13 5.14
N LYS A 106 -8.39 15.70 6.05
CA LYS A 106 -8.24 17.16 6.17
C LYS A 106 -7.60 17.79 4.95
N ARG A 107 -6.64 17.11 4.31
CA ARG A 107 -6.02 17.59 3.07
C ARG A 107 -6.82 17.20 1.83
N GLY A 108 -7.63 16.17 1.89
CA GLY A 108 -8.38 15.63 0.75
C GLY A 108 -7.52 15.10 -0.39
N ILE A 109 -6.24 14.79 -0.14
CA ILE A 109 -5.29 14.26 -1.13
C ILE A 109 -4.34 13.24 -0.51
N GLY A 110 -3.95 12.24 -1.29
CA GLY A 110 -3.01 11.20 -0.87
C GLY A 110 -2.57 10.30 -2.03
N ARG A 111 -1.44 9.59 -1.85
CA ARG A 111 -1.01 8.52 -2.77
C ARG A 111 -1.69 7.19 -2.43
N CYS A 112 -1.34 6.12 -3.15
CA CYS A 112 -1.97 4.82 -2.98
C CYS A 112 -1.89 4.27 -1.54
N GLU A 113 -0.81 4.56 -0.81
CA GLU A 113 -0.67 4.17 0.60
C GLU A 113 -1.65 4.94 1.50
N GLU A 114 -1.83 6.26 1.31
CA GLU A 114 -2.83 7.02 2.06
C GLU A 114 -4.26 6.58 1.76
N MET A 115 -4.54 6.23 0.51
CA MET A 115 -5.82 5.64 0.09
C MET A 115 -6.07 4.32 0.84
N ALA A 116 -5.06 3.45 0.89
CA ALA A 116 -5.13 2.18 1.60
C ALA A 116 -5.30 2.38 3.11
N ILE A 117 -4.53 3.28 3.73
CA ILE A 117 -4.60 3.60 5.16
C ILE A 117 -6.00 4.10 5.53
N LEU A 118 -6.54 5.08 4.79
CA LEU A 118 -7.86 5.63 5.05
C LEU A 118 -8.95 4.57 4.93
N PHE A 119 -8.93 3.80 3.85
CA PHE A 119 -9.91 2.74 3.61
C PHE A 119 -9.83 1.65 4.68
N ILE A 120 -8.64 1.13 4.98
CA ILE A 120 -8.47 0.06 5.97
C ILE A 120 -8.88 0.54 7.35
N LYS A 121 -8.49 1.75 7.77
CA LYS A 121 -8.93 2.30 9.06
C LYS A 121 -10.45 2.46 9.13
N ALA A 122 -11.08 2.90 8.05
CA ALA A 122 -12.53 3.00 7.96
C ALA A 122 -13.20 1.63 8.07
N CYS A 123 -12.74 0.63 7.32
CA CYS A 123 -13.20 -0.75 7.43
C CYS A 123 -13.06 -1.29 8.86
N ARG A 124 -11.89 -1.14 9.46
CA ARG A 124 -11.61 -1.65 10.81
C ARG A 124 -12.46 -0.96 11.88
N ALA A 125 -12.81 0.31 11.72
CA ALA A 125 -13.68 1.04 12.65
C ALA A 125 -15.13 0.50 12.67
N VAL A 126 -15.54 -0.23 11.63
CA VAL A 126 -16.83 -0.91 11.52
C VAL A 126 -16.66 -2.43 11.36
N GLY A 127 -15.59 -2.99 11.93
CA GLY A 127 -15.43 -4.45 12.02
C GLY A 127 -15.32 -5.18 10.68
N ILE A 128 -14.94 -4.51 9.59
CA ILE A 128 -14.64 -5.16 8.31
C ILE A 128 -13.15 -5.53 8.32
N PRO A 129 -12.77 -6.83 8.20
CA PRO A 129 -11.37 -7.20 8.16
C PRO A 129 -10.74 -6.77 6.84
N ALA A 130 -9.65 -6.01 6.93
CA ALA A 130 -8.95 -5.47 5.76
C ALA A 130 -7.43 -5.45 5.97
N ARG A 131 -6.68 -5.63 4.88
CA ARG A 131 -5.23 -5.59 4.86
C ARG A 131 -4.68 -4.78 3.69
N GLU A 132 -3.50 -4.23 3.90
CA GLU A 132 -2.71 -3.59 2.87
C GLU A 132 -2.02 -4.66 2.02
N VAL A 133 -1.98 -4.45 0.72
CA VAL A 133 -1.26 -5.29 -0.24
C VAL A 133 -0.45 -4.39 -1.14
N SER A 134 0.77 -4.78 -1.48
CA SER A 134 1.62 -3.97 -2.34
C SER A 134 2.58 -4.79 -3.20
N THR A 135 3.00 -4.17 -4.30
CA THR A 135 4.17 -4.57 -5.07
C THR A 135 5.23 -3.48 -4.95
N PRO A 136 6.46 -3.81 -4.51
CA PRO A 136 7.48 -2.80 -4.25
C PRO A 136 7.93 -2.07 -5.53
N TYR A 137 7.91 -2.75 -6.68
CA TYR A 137 8.28 -2.19 -7.98
C TYR A 137 7.56 -2.93 -9.10
N TRP A 138 7.05 -2.20 -10.09
CA TRP A 138 6.59 -2.81 -11.35
C TRP A 138 7.78 -3.21 -12.23
N PRO A 139 7.72 -4.36 -12.93
CA PRO A 139 8.77 -4.74 -13.88
C PRO A 139 8.57 -4.10 -15.27
N PHE A 140 7.47 -3.37 -15.49
CA PHE A 140 7.08 -2.86 -16.81
C PHE A 140 6.89 -1.34 -16.88
N THR A 141 7.04 -0.62 -15.77
CA THR A 141 6.94 0.85 -15.71
C THR A 141 7.60 1.39 -14.44
N ASN A 142 8.00 2.66 -14.46
CA ASN A 142 8.59 3.34 -13.31
C ASN A 142 7.53 3.72 -12.27
N SER A 143 7.17 2.79 -11.39
CA SER A 143 6.36 3.04 -10.20
C SER A 143 6.38 1.81 -9.28
N ASN A 144 5.78 1.95 -8.11
CA ASN A 144 5.29 0.86 -7.27
C ASN A 144 3.75 0.87 -7.29
N HIS A 145 3.11 0.05 -6.45
CA HIS A 145 1.70 0.23 -6.13
C HIS A 145 1.32 -0.45 -4.81
N ALA A 146 0.46 0.21 -4.05
CA ALA A 146 -0.24 -0.33 -2.89
C ALA A 146 -1.75 -0.28 -3.10
N TRP A 147 -2.47 -1.25 -2.55
CA TRP A 147 -3.92 -1.36 -2.60
C TRP A 147 -4.41 -2.14 -1.37
N VAL A 148 -5.69 -2.52 -1.37
CA VAL A 148 -6.33 -3.14 -0.21
C VAL A 148 -7.02 -4.44 -0.59
N GLU A 149 -7.04 -5.37 0.37
CA GLU A 149 -7.92 -6.53 0.32
C GLU A 149 -8.89 -6.51 1.52
N VAL A 150 -10.13 -6.91 1.28
CA VAL A 150 -11.17 -7.12 2.29
C VAL A 150 -11.50 -8.59 2.40
N TRP A 151 -11.62 -9.10 3.63
CA TRP A 151 -11.98 -10.48 3.87
C TRP A 151 -13.50 -10.62 3.89
N THR A 152 -14.01 -11.65 3.22
CA THR A 152 -15.41 -12.07 3.28
C THR A 152 -15.46 -13.57 3.55
N LYS A 153 -16.65 -14.13 3.80
CA LYS A 153 -16.85 -15.57 3.96
C LYS A 153 -16.35 -16.40 2.76
N ASP A 154 -16.31 -15.80 1.56
CA ASP A 154 -15.89 -16.47 0.32
C ASP A 154 -14.38 -16.29 0.04
N GLY A 155 -13.66 -15.54 0.89
CA GLY A 155 -12.24 -15.26 0.75
C GLY A 155 -11.90 -13.77 0.69
N TRP A 156 -10.64 -13.48 0.34
CA TRP A 156 -10.12 -12.14 0.17
C TRP A 156 -10.48 -11.57 -1.21
N HIS A 157 -10.91 -10.32 -1.23
CA HIS A 157 -11.25 -9.57 -2.44
C HIS A 157 -10.49 -8.24 -2.48
N PHE A 158 -9.96 -7.84 -3.62
CA PHE A 158 -9.15 -6.62 -3.74
C PHE A 158 -9.95 -5.42 -4.23
N LEU A 159 -9.53 -4.23 -3.80
CA LEU A 159 -10.01 -2.91 -4.22
C LEU A 159 -8.84 -1.94 -4.33
N GLY A 160 -9.03 -0.81 -5.01
CA GLY A 160 -8.07 0.29 -4.98
C GLY A 160 -8.05 1.04 -3.64
N GLY A 161 -9.18 1.08 -2.94
CA GLY A 161 -9.38 1.91 -1.74
C GLY A 161 -9.55 3.37 -2.12
N ALA A 162 -10.68 3.99 -1.79
CA ALA A 162 -11.09 5.28 -2.35
C ALA A 162 -11.16 5.29 -3.90
N GLU A 163 -11.63 4.18 -4.49
CA GLU A 163 -11.87 4.05 -5.93
C GLU A 163 -13.23 3.37 -6.15
N MET A 164 -14.19 4.03 -6.79
CA MET A 164 -15.56 3.51 -6.93
C MET A 164 -15.69 2.42 -8.01
N THR A 165 -15.11 1.25 -7.73
CA THR A 165 -15.16 0.04 -8.55
C THR A 165 -15.78 -1.14 -7.80
N PRO A 166 -16.30 -2.18 -8.50
CA PRO A 166 -16.64 -3.43 -7.84
C PRO A 166 -15.39 -4.11 -7.27
N LEU A 167 -15.62 -5.02 -6.31
CA LEU A 167 -14.60 -5.94 -5.81
C LEU A 167 -13.92 -6.66 -6.99
N ASP A 168 -12.60 -6.83 -6.92
CA ASP A 168 -11.77 -7.54 -7.90
C ASP A 168 -11.75 -6.94 -9.32
N HIS A 169 -12.16 -5.68 -9.48
CA HIS A 169 -12.29 -5.01 -10.78
C HIS A 169 -11.71 -3.58 -10.77
N THR A 170 -10.41 -3.48 -10.51
CA THR A 170 -9.68 -2.21 -10.47
C THR A 170 -8.92 -1.94 -11.77
N TRP A 171 -8.49 -0.69 -11.99
CA TRP A 171 -7.69 -0.31 -13.16
C TRP A 171 -6.33 -1.04 -13.24
N PHE A 172 -5.78 -1.46 -12.10
CA PHE A 172 -4.47 -2.11 -11.99
C PHE A 172 -4.52 -3.63 -12.12
N LYS A 173 -5.70 -4.24 -12.28
CA LYS A 173 -5.88 -5.70 -12.33
C LYS A 173 -4.92 -6.40 -13.31
N ASP A 174 -4.74 -5.82 -14.49
CA ASP A 174 -3.77 -6.35 -15.47
C ASP A 174 -2.32 -6.21 -14.99
N GLY A 175 -1.99 -5.06 -14.40
CA GLY A 175 -0.66 -4.79 -13.88
C GLY A 175 -0.22 -5.78 -12.80
N VAL A 176 -1.10 -6.06 -11.82
CA VAL A 176 -0.78 -6.97 -10.69
C VAL A 176 -0.46 -8.38 -11.16
N CYS A 177 -1.12 -8.90 -12.19
CA CYS A 177 -0.83 -10.23 -12.73
C CYS A 177 0.58 -10.36 -13.35
N ARG A 178 1.25 -9.23 -13.61
CA ARG A 178 2.52 -9.12 -14.34
C ARG A 178 3.69 -8.72 -13.43
N THR A 179 3.46 -8.65 -12.11
CA THR A 179 4.50 -8.29 -11.15
C THR A 179 5.37 -9.47 -10.72
N ALA A 180 6.55 -9.16 -10.18
CA ALA A 180 7.47 -10.16 -9.65
C ALA A 180 7.06 -10.68 -8.26
N ILE A 181 6.49 -9.83 -7.41
CA ILE A 181 6.07 -10.23 -6.07
C ILE A 181 4.99 -9.30 -5.53
N ILE A 182 4.03 -9.87 -4.82
CA ILE A 182 2.99 -9.16 -4.09
C ILE A 182 3.11 -9.51 -2.61
N LYS A 183 3.10 -8.50 -1.74
CA LYS A 183 3.33 -8.66 -0.31
C LYS A 183 2.22 -8.04 0.51
N SER A 184 2.04 -8.59 1.71
CA SER A 184 1.23 -7.98 2.77
C SER A 184 1.93 -8.18 4.10
N ILE A 185 1.86 -7.19 4.98
CA ILE A 185 2.40 -7.26 6.33
C ILE A 185 1.27 -7.59 7.29
N VAL A 186 1.46 -8.63 8.08
CA VAL A 186 0.52 -9.07 9.12
C VAL A 186 1.17 -8.88 10.49
N TRP A 187 0.44 -8.24 11.39
CA TRP A 187 0.90 -8.05 12.77
C TRP A 187 0.97 -9.38 13.53
N GLY A 188 2.07 -9.57 14.25
CA GLY A 188 2.37 -10.79 15.01
C GLY A 188 3.06 -11.88 14.20
N GLU A 189 3.63 -12.84 14.93
CA GLU A 189 4.13 -14.07 14.34
C GLU A 189 2.93 -14.96 13.95
N PHE A 190 2.76 -15.15 12.66
CA PHE A 190 1.61 -15.81 12.06
C PHE A 190 2.08 -17.00 11.23
N VAL A 191 1.30 -18.07 11.25
CA VAL A 191 1.38 -19.15 10.27
C VAL A 191 0.00 -19.27 9.62
N PRO A 192 -0.23 -18.62 8.47
CA PRO A 192 -1.47 -18.84 7.72
C PRO A 192 -1.56 -20.28 7.25
N GLU A 193 -2.79 -20.81 7.20
CA GLU A 193 -3.03 -22.16 6.66
C GLU A 193 -2.78 -22.22 5.14
N ASN A 194 -3.22 -21.19 4.39
CA ASN A 194 -3.28 -21.22 2.93
C ASN A 194 -2.49 -20.09 2.25
N GLU A 195 -1.60 -19.40 2.98
CA GLU A 195 -0.81 -18.30 2.42
C GLU A 195 0.68 -18.54 2.59
N ILE A 196 1.47 -18.01 1.66
CA ILE A 196 2.90 -18.27 1.63
C ILE A 196 3.59 -17.23 2.50
N ILE A 197 4.42 -17.68 3.43
CA ILE A 197 5.23 -16.79 4.25
C ILE A 197 6.46 -16.37 3.45
N TYR A 198 6.57 -15.08 3.16
CA TYR A 198 7.78 -14.50 2.59
C TYR A 198 8.88 -14.41 3.64
N SER A 199 8.60 -13.83 4.81
CA SER A 199 9.54 -13.77 5.93
C SER A 199 8.82 -13.52 7.25
N LYS A 200 9.52 -13.76 8.36
CA LYS A 200 9.07 -13.42 9.71
C LYS A 200 10.10 -12.50 10.35
N GLY A 201 9.63 -11.58 11.18
CA GLY A 201 10.45 -10.79 12.07
C GLY A 201 9.78 -10.71 13.44
N GLU A 202 10.42 -9.98 14.36
CA GLU A 202 9.89 -9.80 15.71
C GLU A 202 8.55 -9.05 15.65
N GLY A 203 7.46 -9.74 16.01
CA GLY A 203 6.13 -9.15 16.05
C GLY A 203 5.47 -8.86 14.69
N TYR A 204 5.99 -9.40 13.57
CA TYR A 204 5.34 -9.30 12.26
C TYR A 204 5.66 -10.48 11.33
N THR A 205 4.76 -10.71 10.38
CA THR A 205 4.92 -11.71 9.30
C THR A 205 4.67 -11.02 7.97
N ILE A 206 5.56 -11.23 7.00
CA ILE A 206 5.37 -10.78 5.62
C ILE A 206 4.89 -11.97 4.80
N LEU A 207 3.74 -11.80 4.14
CA LEU A 207 3.17 -12.79 3.24
C LEU A 207 3.60 -12.53 1.80
N ASN A 208 3.68 -13.59 1.01
CA ASN A 208 3.76 -13.56 -0.43
C ASN A 208 2.38 -13.91 -1.00
N LEU A 209 1.66 -12.89 -1.47
CA LEU A 209 0.31 -13.03 -2.00
C LEU A 209 0.29 -13.20 -3.52
N THR A 210 1.45 -13.27 -4.17
CA THR A 210 1.56 -13.41 -5.64
C THR A 210 0.68 -14.52 -6.22
N PRO A 211 0.58 -15.73 -5.61
CA PRO A 211 -0.28 -16.80 -6.13
C PRO A 211 -1.77 -16.44 -6.23
N ASN A 212 -2.24 -15.43 -5.48
CA ASN A 212 -3.64 -15.00 -5.51
C ASN A 212 -3.98 -14.20 -6.78
N TYR A 213 -2.96 -13.69 -7.49
CA TYR A 213 -3.13 -12.77 -8.62
C TYR A 213 -2.70 -13.36 -9.96
N SER A 214 -1.70 -14.26 -9.97
CA SER A 214 -1.25 -14.92 -11.18
C SER A 214 -0.50 -16.21 -10.89
N ASP A 215 -0.30 -17.01 -11.94
CA ASP A 215 0.64 -18.12 -11.92
C ASP A 215 2.02 -17.66 -11.44
N THR A 216 2.75 -18.57 -10.80
CA THR A 216 4.03 -18.27 -10.18
C THR A 216 5.15 -19.17 -10.70
N THR A 217 6.38 -18.75 -10.42
CA THR A 217 7.60 -19.48 -10.66
C THR A 217 8.29 -19.73 -9.32
N GLY A 218 8.46 -21.00 -8.95
CA GLY A 218 9.29 -21.39 -7.82
C GLY A 218 10.77 -21.39 -8.21
N LEU A 219 11.56 -20.52 -7.59
CA LEU A 219 13.00 -20.39 -7.82
C LEU A 219 13.76 -21.11 -6.70
N PHE A 220 14.39 -22.24 -7.04
CA PHE A 220 15.27 -22.97 -6.13
C PHE A 220 16.70 -22.66 -6.52
N ILE A 221 17.39 -21.92 -5.65
CA ILE A 221 18.70 -21.34 -5.94
C ILE A 221 19.72 -22.04 -5.07
N LEU A 222 20.77 -22.58 -5.68
CA LEU A 222 21.93 -23.18 -5.03
C LEU A 222 23.14 -22.30 -5.27
N VAL A 223 23.73 -21.78 -4.19
CA VAL A 223 24.96 -20.96 -4.25
C VAL A 223 26.15 -21.79 -3.81
N LYS A 224 27.20 -21.79 -4.63
CA LYS A 224 28.45 -22.51 -4.39
C LYS A 224 29.66 -21.58 -4.48
N ASP A 225 30.77 -21.96 -3.86
CA ASP A 225 32.07 -21.32 -4.09
C ASP A 225 32.73 -21.86 -5.38
N SER A 226 33.92 -21.34 -5.70
CA SER A 226 34.71 -21.78 -6.87
C SER A 226 35.12 -23.26 -6.84
N ASN A 227 35.07 -23.92 -5.67
CA ASN A 227 35.38 -25.33 -5.49
C ASN A 227 34.12 -26.22 -5.56
N GLY A 228 32.94 -25.61 -5.80
CA GLY A 228 31.66 -26.31 -5.84
C GLY A 228 31.06 -26.61 -4.46
N VAL A 229 31.63 -26.06 -3.39
CA VAL A 229 31.14 -26.22 -2.02
C VAL A 229 29.95 -25.29 -1.79
N PRO A 230 28.82 -25.78 -1.24
CA PRO A 230 27.67 -24.91 -0.94
C PRO A 230 28.03 -23.81 0.07
N VAL A 231 27.50 -22.60 -0.16
CA VAL A 231 27.82 -21.43 0.65
C VAL A 231 26.62 -21.05 1.51
N GLU A 232 26.76 -21.18 2.82
CA GLU A 232 25.77 -20.73 3.80
C GLU A 232 25.77 -19.20 3.94
N SER A 233 24.60 -18.60 4.22
CA SER A 233 24.44 -17.17 4.47
C SER A 233 24.97 -16.28 3.34
N ALA A 234 24.91 -16.75 2.09
CA ALA A 234 25.07 -15.89 0.93
C ALA A 234 23.78 -15.10 0.70
N ASP A 235 23.91 -13.83 0.36
CA ASP A 235 22.78 -13.02 -0.08
C ASP A 235 22.27 -13.54 -1.43
N VAL A 236 20.95 -13.58 -1.58
CA VAL A 236 20.26 -13.86 -2.84
C VAL A 236 19.22 -12.79 -3.08
N TRP A 237 19.40 -11.98 -4.12
CA TRP A 237 18.53 -10.88 -4.51
C TRP A 237 17.77 -11.21 -5.78
N ILE A 238 16.48 -10.92 -5.77
CA ILE A 238 15.63 -10.94 -6.97
C ILE A 238 15.32 -9.49 -7.31
N SER A 239 15.65 -9.09 -8.54
CA SER A 239 15.51 -7.70 -8.98
C SER A 239 14.75 -7.57 -10.29
N VAL A 240 14.04 -6.44 -10.42
CA VAL A 240 13.37 -6.00 -11.65
C VAL A 240 13.93 -4.65 -12.08
N PHE A 241 13.80 -4.29 -13.36
CA PHE A 241 14.23 -2.98 -13.83
C PHE A 241 13.15 -1.93 -13.58
N ASN A 242 13.48 -0.88 -12.83
CA ASN A 242 12.57 0.21 -12.46
C ASN A 242 13.36 1.44 -12.01
N TYR A 243 12.90 2.65 -12.32
CA TYR A 243 13.62 3.92 -12.08
C TYR A 243 15.08 3.84 -12.56
N SER A 244 15.26 3.41 -13.81
CA SER A 244 16.56 3.31 -14.48
C SER A 244 17.61 2.48 -13.74
N SER A 245 17.19 1.51 -12.92
CA SER A 245 18.07 0.68 -12.10
C SER A 245 17.47 -0.70 -11.83
N LEU A 246 18.31 -1.66 -11.47
CA LEU A 246 17.87 -2.97 -10.97
C LEU A 246 17.44 -2.81 -9.52
N ARG A 247 16.13 -2.88 -9.28
CA ARG A 247 15.51 -2.73 -7.97
C ARG A 247 15.19 -4.09 -7.37
N ARG A 248 15.71 -4.32 -6.18
CA ARG A 248 15.45 -5.53 -5.40
C ARG A 248 13.99 -5.59 -4.98
N VAL A 249 13.29 -6.65 -5.39
CA VAL A 249 11.90 -6.95 -5.00
C VAL A 249 11.84 -8.07 -3.95
N ALA A 250 12.81 -8.98 -3.93
CA ALA A 250 12.93 -10.02 -2.92
C ALA A 250 14.40 -10.28 -2.53
N HIS A 251 14.57 -10.83 -1.33
CA HIS A 251 15.85 -11.12 -0.70
C HIS A 251 15.73 -12.33 0.21
N LYS A 252 16.69 -13.24 0.13
CA LYS A 252 16.86 -14.38 1.02
C LYS A 252 18.35 -14.59 1.31
N TYR A 253 18.62 -15.28 2.41
CA TYR A 253 19.91 -15.89 2.66
C TYR A 253 19.85 -17.37 2.28
N THR A 254 20.97 -17.92 1.84
CA THR A 254 21.12 -19.37 1.71
C THR A 254 21.22 -20.05 3.08
N ASP A 255 20.64 -21.24 3.18
CA ASP A 255 20.78 -22.12 4.35
C ASP A 255 22.17 -22.81 4.41
N SER A 256 22.37 -23.66 5.40
CA SER A 256 23.61 -24.44 5.59
C SER A 256 23.93 -25.40 4.44
N SER A 257 22.98 -25.66 3.53
CA SER A 257 23.17 -26.45 2.32
C SER A 257 23.37 -25.58 1.07
N GLY A 258 23.57 -24.27 1.25
CA GLY A 258 23.74 -23.28 0.19
C GLY A 258 22.47 -22.98 -0.60
N LYS A 259 21.28 -23.30 -0.06
CA LYS A 259 20.02 -23.19 -0.80
C LYS A 259 19.17 -22.02 -0.35
N ALA A 260 18.52 -21.37 -1.31
CA ALA A 260 17.45 -20.40 -1.07
C ALA A 260 16.25 -20.73 -1.96
N HIS A 261 15.04 -20.43 -1.48
CA HIS A 261 13.81 -20.62 -2.23
C HIS A 261 12.95 -19.35 -2.22
N ILE A 262 12.50 -18.92 -3.40
CA ILE A 262 11.65 -17.75 -3.59
C ILE A 262 10.56 -18.09 -4.61
N ILE A 263 9.33 -17.67 -4.31
CA ILE A 263 8.21 -17.75 -5.25
C ILE A 263 7.99 -16.37 -5.84
N ALA A 264 8.05 -16.25 -7.16
CA ALA A 264 7.91 -15.01 -7.89
C ALA A 264 6.82 -15.10 -8.97
N GLY A 265 6.30 -13.97 -9.42
CA GLY A 265 5.31 -13.89 -10.48
C GLY A 265 5.93 -13.97 -11.88
N LYS A 266 5.13 -13.66 -12.91
CA LYS A 266 5.51 -13.85 -14.33
C LYS A 266 6.14 -12.61 -14.95
N CYS A 267 7.42 -12.44 -14.66
CA CYS A 267 8.32 -11.56 -15.38
C CYS A 267 9.74 -12.13 -15.37
N ASP A 268 10.59 -11.65 -16.28
CA ASP A 268 12.00 -11.98 -16.23
C ASP A 268 12.64 -11.32 -15.02
N LEU A 269 13.57 -12.04 -14.40
CA LEU A 269 14.17 -11.65 -13.14
C LEU A 269 15.67 -11.57 -13.29
N PHE A 270 16.25 -10.50 -12.75
CA PHE A 270 17.68 -10.44 -12.52
C PHE A 270 17.95 -11.05 -11.14
N VAL A 271 18.46 -12.27 -11.12
CA VAL A 271 18.76 -13.01 -9.89
C VAL A 271 20.25 -12.92 -9.62
N SER A 272 20.63 -12.31 -8.51
CA SER A 272 22.04 -12.20 -8.12
C SER A 272 22.28 -12.79 -6.74
N CYS A 273 23.50 -13.26 -6.51
CA CYS A 273 23.97 -13.68 -5.20
C CYS A 273 25.29 -13.01 -4.84
N GLY A 274 25.58 -12.87 -3.55
CA GLY A 274 26.83 -12.31 -3.09
C GLY A 274 27.24 -12.73 -1.68
N LYS A 275 28.54 -12.80 -1.44
CA LYS A 275 29.16 -12.96 -0.12
C LYS A 275 30.62 -12.53 -0.17
N ASP A 276 31.11 -11.82 0.84
CA ASP A 276 32.53 -11.47 1.01
C ASP A 276 33.18 -10.84 -0.25
N SER A 277 32.49 -9.87 -0.88
CA SER A 277 32.91 -9.19 -2.13
C SER A 277 32.93 -10.06 -3.39
N LEU A 278 32.53 -11.32 -3.30
CA LEU A 278 32.22 -12.17 -4.45
C LEU A 278 30.73 -12.03 -4.76
N TRP A 279 30.40 -12.02 -6.04
CA TRP A 279 29.03 -11.96 -6.52
C TRP A 279 28.90 -12.58 -7.91
N ASN A 280 27.70 -13.06 -8.21
CA ASN A 280 27.34 -13.52 -9.54
C ASN A 280 25.86 -13.25 -9.81
N PHE A 281 25.43 -13.39 -11.06
CA PHE A 281 24.04 -13.20 -11.44
C PHE A 281 23.64 -14.06 -12.63
N GLU A 282 22.34 -14.27 -12.77
CA GLU A 282 21.73 -14.85 -13.95
C GLU A 282 20.41 -14.14 -14.26
N ILE A 283 20.10 -14.02 -15.55
CA ILE A 283 18.79 -13.54 -15.99
C ILE A 283 17.87 -14.75 -16.16
N VAL A 284 16.93 -14.88 -15.24
CA VAL A 284 15.95 -15.96 -15.25
C VAL A 284 14.76 -15.57 -16.09
N ARG A 285 14.39 -16.44 -17.04
CA ARG A 285 13.23 -16.25 -17.92
C ARG A 285 11.99 -16.93 -17.34
N PHE A 286 10.85 -16.26 -17.39
CA PHE A 286 9.60 -16.88 -16.93
C PHE A 286 9.01 -17.82 -17.98
N ALA A 287 8.23 -18.79 -17.51
CA ALA A 287 7.32 -19.59 -18.35
C ALA A 287 5.88 -19.11 -18.13
N ASP A 288 5.02 -19.27 -19.14
CA ASP A 288 3.65 -18.71 -19.12
C ASP A 288 2.75 -19.31 -18.04
N THR A 289 2.97 -20.57 -17.66
CA THR A 289 2.21 -21.31 -16.64
C THR A 289 3.02 -21.53 -15.37
N ASN A 290 2.39 -22.03 -14.31
CA ASN A 290 3.09 -22.42 -13.07
C ASN A 290 4.32 -23.29 -13.38
N SER A 291 5.48 -22.86 -12.88
CA SER A 291 6.75 -23.50 -13.21
C SER A 291 7.71 -23.50 -12.03
N THR A 292 8.75 -24.32 -12.15
CA THR A 292 9.84 -24.39 -11.18
C THR A 292 11.16 -24.29 -11.94
N ILE A 293 12.08 -23.49 -11.43
CA ILE A 293 13.42 -23.29 -12.00
C ILE A 293 14.45 -23.63 -10.93
N GLN A 294 15.39 -24.50 -11.30
CA GLN A 294 16.58 -24.80 -10.51
C GLN A 294 17.72 -23.96 -11.06
N LEU A 295 18.30 -23.11 -10.20
CA LEU A 295 19.39 -22.19 -10.54
C LEU A 295 20.61 -22.53 -9.69
N SER A 296 21.78 -22.67 -10.32
CA SER A 296 23.04 -22.88 -9.61
C SER A 296 23.98 -21.71 -9.91
N LEU A 297 24.28 -20.89 -8.90
CA LEU A 297 25.20 -19.76 -9.01
C LEU A 297 26.51 -20.07 -8.30
N THR A 298 27.62 -19.76 -8.95
CA THR A 298 28.96 -19.86 -8.35
C THR A 298 29.43 -18.46 -7.96
N LEU A 299 29.80 -18.27 -6.68
CA LEU A 299 30.38 -17.02 -6.22
C LEU A 299 31.76 -16.80 -6.83
N GLU A 300 31.89 -15.69 -7.55
CA GLU A 300 33.12 -15.27 -8.20
C GLU A 300 33.18 -13.74 -8.26
N ARG A 301 34.14 -13.16 -8.98
CA ARG A 301 34.13 -11.71 -9.27
C ARG A 301 33.51 -11.48 -10.63
N ALA A 302 32.21 -11.68 -10.74
CA ALA A 302 31.51 -11.49 -12.01
C ALA A 302 31.61 -10.01 -12.45
N THR A 303 31.78 -9.80 -13.75
CA THR A 303 31.62 -8.49 -14.39
C THR A 303 30.35 -8.51 -15.22
N ILE A 304 29.56 -7.44 -15.17
CA ILE A 304 28.46 -7.28 -16.14
C ILE A 304 29.11 -6.99 -17.49
N PRO A 305 28.89 -7.83 -18.51
CA PRO A 305 29.42 -7.55 -19.84
C PRO A 305 28.91 -6.19 -20.32
N ASP A 306 29.72 -5.47 -21.10
CA ASP A 306 29.28 -4.26 -21.79
C ASP A 306 28.36 -4.64 -22.97
N THR A 307 27.18 -5.13 -22.64
CA THR A 307 26.18 -5.62 -23.59
C THR A 307 24.78 -5.24 -23.15
N SER A 308 23.90 -5.09 -24.13
CA SER A 308 22.48 -4.90 -23.88
C SER A 308 21.80 -6.24 -23.62
N PHE A 309 20.98 -6.30 -22.57
CA PHE A 309 20.04 -7.39 -22.35
C PHE A 309 18.62 -6.86 -22.21
N TRP A 310 17.65 -7.72 -22.49
CA TRP A 310 16.23 -7.40 -22.35
C TRP A 310 15.66 -8.16 -21.16
N LEU A 311 14.79 -7.51 -20.40
CA LEU A 311 13.92 -8.15 -19.41
C LEU A 311 12.48 -8.08 -19.92
N LYS A 312 11.87 -9.24 -20.10
CA LYS A 312 10.49 -9.37 -20.58
C LYS A 312 9.53 -9.44 -19.41
N VAL A 313 8.30 -9.07 -19.69
CA VAL A 313 7.18 -9.16 -18.77
C VAL A 313 6.05 -9.87 -19.48
N LYS A 314 5.19 -10.55 -18.73
CA LYS A 314 3.95 -11.10 -19.29
C LYS A 314 3.20 -10.01 -20.07
N GLU A 315 2.63 -10.37 -21.21
CA GLU A 315 1.81 -9.45 -22.00
C GLU A 315 0.55 -9.05 -21.23
N LYS A 316 -0.05 -7.92 -21.63
CA LYS A 316 -1.31 -7.48 -21.03
C LYS A 316 -2.42 -8.47 -21.36
N GLY A 317 -3.14 -8.92 -20.34
CA GLY A 317 -4.36 -9.69 -20.49
C GLY A 317 -5.54 -8.81 -20.91
N THR A 318 -6.53 -9.43 -21.54
CA THR A 318 -7.84 -8.82 -21.79
C THR A 318 -8.78 -9.18 -20.64
N PHE A 319 -9.06 -8.21 -19.78
CA PHE A 319 -10.06 -8.37 -18.72
C PHE A 319 -11.36 -7.69 -19.14
N LEU A 320 -12.47 -8.41 -19.01
CA LEU A 320 -13.79 -7.81 -19.17
C LEU A 320 -13.99 -6.77 -18.07
N ARG A 321 -14.26 -5.53 -18.49
CA ARG A 321 -14.64 -4.46 -17.57
C ARG A 321 -15.99 -4.84 -16.97
N ASN A 322 -16.06 -4.87 -15.65
CA ASN A 322 -17.33 -5.04 -14.96
C ASN A 322 -18.06 -3.69 -14.95
N THR A 323 -19.27 -3.68 -15.50
CA THR A 323 -20.15 -2.51 -15.60
C THR A 323 -21.41 -2.63 -14.74
N THR A 324 -21.52 -3.68 -13.92
CA THR A 324 -22.72 -3.94 -13.10
C THR A 324 -22.77 -3.03 -11.88
N TYR A 325 -21.63 -2.71 -11.30
CA TYR A 325 -21.55 -1.74 -10.22
C TYR A 325 -21.73 -0.33 -10.76
N LYS A 326 -22.71 0.39 -10.21
CA LYS A 326 -22.99 1.78 -10.53
C LYS A 326 -22.74 2.62 -9.29
N PRO A 327 -21.63 3.37 -9.23
CA PRO A 327 -21.38 4.27 -8.12
C PRO A 327 -22.54 5.26 -7.95
N PRO A 328 -22.94 5.59 -6.72
CA PRO A 328 -23.99 6.56 -6.48
C PRO A 328 -23.53 7.96 -6.92
N GLU A 329 -24.38 8.67 -7.67
CA GLU A 329 -24.11 10.03 -8.15
C GLU A 329 -23.81 11.00 -6.98
N SER A 330 -24.50 10.80 -5.86
CA SER A 330 -24.29 11.57 -4.64
C SER A 330 -22.85 11.49 -4.11
N SER A 331 -22.14 10.38 -4.27
CA SER A 331 -20.75 10.28 -3.83
C SER A 331 -19.80 11.14 -4.67
N TYR A 332 -20.05 11.30 -5.97
CA TYR A 332 -19.30 12.28 -6.78
C TYR A 332 -19.58 13.71 -6.32
N MET A 333 -20.85 14.04 -6.06
CA MET A 333 -21.21 15.37 -5.57
C MET A 333 -20.59 15.68 -4.20
N HIS A 334 -20.60 14.71 -3.28
CA HIS A 334 -19.94 14.85 -1.99
C HIS A 334 -18.43 15.03 -2.13
N HIS A 335 -17.79 14.28 -3.04
CA HIS A 335 -16.38 14.45 -3.36
C HIS A 335 -16.09 15.87 -3.85
N ASP A 336 -16.80 16.34 -4.88
CA ASP A 336 -16.58 17.66 -5.47
C ASP A 336 -16.80 18.77 -4.45
N LEU A 337 -17.85 18.65 -3.62
CA LEU A 337 -18.13 19.60 -2.54
C LEU A 337 -17.00 19.62 -1.50
N HIS A 338 -16.53 18.45 -1.06
CA HIS A 338 -15.43 18.36 -0.12
C HIS A 338 -14.15 18.97 -0.70
N GLN A 339 -13.79 18.65 -1.95
CA GLN A 339 -12.63 19.22 -2.63
C GLN A 339 -12.73 20.75 -2.77
N ALA A 340 -13.90 21.27 -3.13
CA ALA A 340 -14.14 22.71 -3.25
C ALA A 340 -14.02 23.43 -1.88
N GLN A 341 -14.44 22.79 -0.79
CA GLN A 341 -14.31 23.37 0.55
C GLN A 341 -12.86 23.48 1.02
N LEU A 342 -11.94 22.68 0.47
CA LEU A 342 -10.52 22.68 0.86
C LEU A 342 -9.70 23.76 0.18
N ILE A 343 -10.15 24.30 -0.96
CA ILE A 343 -9.52 25.45 -1.63
C ILE A 343 -10.14 26.79 -1.18
N ALA A 344 -9.32 27.83 -1.04
CA ALA A 344 -9.80 29.16 -0.62
C ALA A 344 -10.27 30.00 -1.81
N VAL A 345 -9.62 29.84 -2.97
CA VAL A 345 -9.93 30.55 -4.21
C VAL A 345 -10.01 29.54 -5.34
N GLN A 346 -10.95 29.71 -6.28
CA GLN A 346 -11.03 28.83 -7.45
C GLN A 346 -9.75 28.93 -8.30
N PRO A 347 -9.20 27.81 -8.82
CA PRO A 347 -7.98 27.83 -9.63
C PRO A 347 -8.08 28.75 -10.85
N GLU A 348 -9.22 28.78 -11.52
CA GLU A 348 -9.46 29.60 -12.71
C GLU A 348 -9.39 31.09 -12.38
N LEU A 349 -9.92 31.49 -11.21
CA LEU A 349 -9.82 32.87 -10.75
C LEU A 349 -8.38 33.26 -10.37
N LEU A 350 -7.60 32.30 -9.86
CA LEU A 350 -6.19 32.51 -9.54
C LEU A 350 -5.31 32.72 -10.77
N GLU A 351 -5.67 32.10 -11.90
CA GLU A 351 -4.96 32.24 -13.18
C GLU A 351 -5.13 33.64 -13.80
N GLU A 352 -6.25 34.32 -13.49
CA GLU A 352 -6.51 35.70 -13.92
C GLU A 352 -5.72 36.75 -13.11
N LEU A 353 -5.08 36.37 -12.01
CA LEU A 353 -4.31 37.28 -11.16
C LEU A 353 -2.84 37.38 -11.59
N PRO A 354 -2.20 38.55 -11.45
CA PRO A 354 -0.77 38.70 -11.77
C PRO A 354 0.09 37.73 -10.96
N GLU A 355 0.84 36.88 -11.66
CA GLU A 355 1.53 35.73 -11.04
C GLU A 355 2.55 36.14 -9.96
N ASN A 356 3.24 37.25 -10.20
CA ASN A 356 4.34 37.73 -9.36
C ASN A 356 3.89 38.59 -8.18
N SER A 357 2.58 38.87 -8.03
CA SER A 357 2.14 39.66 -6.87
C SER A 357 2.29 38.84 -5.58
N LEU A 358 2.58 39.55 -4.49
CA LEU A 358 2.69 38.97 -3.16
C LEU A 358 1.39 38.25 -2.78
N GLU A 359 0.25 38.86 -3.11
CA GLU A 359 -1.09 38.35 -2.85
C GLU A 359 -1.38 37.07 -3.63
N THR A 360 -1.06 37.01 -4.93
CA THR A 360 -1.27 35.81 -5.74
C THR A 360 -0.40 34.66 -5.22
N ARG A 361 0.87 34.91 -4.90
CA ARG A 361 1.76 33.91 -4.30
C ARG A 361 1.24 33.42 -2.95
N PHE A 362 0.72 34.33 -2.12
CA PHE A 362 0.10 33.96 -0.85
C PHE A 362 -1.17 33.11 -1.04
N LEU A 363 -2.08 33.51 -1.93
CA LEU A 363 -3.30 32.75 -2.22
C LEU A 363 -3.01 31.37 -2.81
N LYS A 364 -1.98 31.25 -3.68
CA LYS A 364 -1.48 29.95 -4.15
C LYS A 364 -1.04 29.06 -2.99
N ASN A 365 -0.30 29.60 -2.01
CA ASN A 365 0.12 28.85 -0.83
C ASN A 365 -1.05 28.49 0.09
N ILE A 366 -2.02 29.39 0.28
CA ILE A 366 -3.26 29.09 1.02
C ILE A 366 -4.02 27.95 0.35
N ASN A 367 -4.17 27.95 -0.97
CA ASN A 367 -4.80 26.85 -1.69
C ASN A 367 -4.02 25.53 -1.55
N ARG A 368 -2.69 25.56 -1.71
CA ARG A 368 -1.81 24.39 -1.54
C ARG A 368 -1.86 23.80 -0.13
N SER A 369 -2.12 24.64 0.88
CA SER A 369 -2.26 24.18 2.27
C SER A 369 -3.53 23.34 2.50
N ARG A 370 -4.53 23.47 1.61
CA ARG A 370 -5.79 22.72 1.60
C ARG A 370 -6.48 22.67 2.97
N GLY A 371 -6.40 23.75 3.75
CA GLY A 371 -6.91 23.82 5.12
C GLY A 371 -6.15 24.85 5.95
N ASN A 372 -6.30 24.82 7.29
CA ASN A 372 -5.54 25.64 8.25
C ASN A 372 -5.49 27.16 7.96
N ARG A 373 -6.48 27.68 7.23
CA ARG A 373 -6.47 29.05 6.68
C ARG A 373 -6.32 30.10 7.76
N GLU A 374 -7.04 29.95 8.87
CA GLU A 374 -6.97 30.90 9.97
C GLU A 374 -5.57 30.96 10.59
N THR A 375 -4.92 29.81 10.77
CA THR A 375 -3.56 29.73 11.31
C THR A 375 -2.57 30.39 10.36
N ILE A 376 -2.67 30.10 9.07
CA ILE A 376 -1.78 30.70 8.06
C ILE A 376 -2.03 32.21 7.95
N LEU A 377 -3.29 32.66 7.99
CA LEU A 377 -3.63 34.08 8.00
C LEU A 377 -3.12 34.80 9.26
N LYS A 378 -3.21 34.17 10.44
CA LYS A 378 -2.62 34.69 11.67
C LYS A 378 -1.11 34.84 11.55
N PHE A 379 -0.43 33.80 11.05
CA PHE A 379 1.01 33.83 10.78
C PHE A 379 1.37 34.95 9.79
N TRP A 380 0.66 35.03 8.66
CA TRP A 380 0.86 36.06 7.63
C TRP A 380 0.69 37.51 8.14
N ARG A 381 -0.21 37.72 9.11
CA ARG A 381 -0.42 39.02 9.77
C ARG A 381 0.70 39.35 10.75
N LEU A 382 1.23 38.35 11.47
CA LEU A 382 2.29 38.56 12.45
C LEU A 382 3.64 38.94 11.82
N TYR A 383 3.93 38.43 10.61
CA TYR A 383 5.23 38.59 9.95
C TYR A 383 5.16 39.51 8.72
N GLU A 384 4.47 40.65 8.83
CA GLU A 384 4.25 41.56 7.69
C GLU A 384 5.52 42.03 7.00
N LYS A 385 6.59 42.29 7.76
CA LYS A 385 7.87 42.78 7.24
C LYS A 385 8.68 41.70 6.52
N ASP A 386 8.36 40.42 6.75
CA ASP A 386 9.14 39.27 6.26
C ASP A 386 8.40 38.47 5.17
N ARG A 387 7.26 38.96 4.69
CA ARG A 387 6.36 38.24 3.75
C ARG A 387 7.04 37.78 2.46
N ASP A 388 7.85 38.65 1.85
CA ASP A 388 8.56 38.31 0.61
C ASP A 388 9.58 37.19 0.80
N PHE A 389 10.31 37.23 1.91
CA PHE A 389 11.25 36.18 2.30
C PHE A 389 10.52 34.86 2.56
N LEU A 390 9.44 34.91 3.34
CA LEU A 390 8.64 33.71 3.69
C LEU A 390 8.06 33.01 2.47
N LEU A 391 7.65 33.75 1.43
CA LEU A 391 7.14 33.17 0.19
C LEU A 391 8.24 32.72 -0.79
N SER A 392 9.51 32.99 -0.49
CA SER A 392 10.66 32.58 -1.31
C SER A 392 11.28 31.25 -0.89
N LEU A 393 10.95 30.79 0.33
CA LEU A 393 11.24 29.46 0.84
C LEU A 393 10.33 28.42 0.15
#